data_AF-A0A0D0I6G1-F1
#
_entry.id   AF-A0A0D0I6G1-F1
#
_cell.length_a   1.000
_cell.length_b   1.000
_cell.length_c   1.000
_cell.angle_alpha   90.00
_cell.angle_beta   90.00
_cell.angle_gamma   90.00
#
_symmetry.space_group_name_H-M   'P 1'
#
loop_
_entity.id
_entity.type
_entity.pdbx_description
1 polymer ?
#
loop_
_entity_poly.entity_id
_entity_poly.type
_entity_poly.pdbx_seq_one_letter_code
_entity_poly.pdbx_strand_id
1 'polypeptide(L)' 'MATVNETKWLTKYQQLKDYVEQHHQLPDKKKVENRGLLNWWKYNKKLAKLDKLSEEKLRMLQELSDSRIIKSDKKALFL' A
#
# COMPACT_ATOMS: atom_id res chain seq x y z
N MET A 1 -12.65 13.65 -16.51
CA MET A 1 -11.40 12.95 -16.91
C MET A 1 -10.47 12.94 -15.71
N ALA A 2 -9.85 11.81 -15.38
CA ALA A 2 -8.85 11.76 -14.32
C ALA A 2 -7.63 12.60 -14.71
N THR A 3 -7.05 13.32 -13.75
CA THR A 3 -5.83 14.10 -13.98
C THR A 3 -4.63 13.18 -14.15
N VAL A 4 -3.57 13.66 -14.80
CA VAL A 4 -2.28 12.91 -14.92
C VAL A 4 -1.75 12.46 -13.55
N ASN A 5 -1.97 13.26 -12.51
CA ASN A 5 -1.54 12.93 -11.15
C ASN A 5 -2.41 11.83 -10.52
N GLU A 6 -3.70 11.82 -10.79
CA GLU A 6 -4.60 10.73 -10.36
C GLU A 6 -4.26 9.42 -11.06
N THR A 7 -4.03 9.45 -12.37
CA THR A 7 -3.60 8.26 -13.12
C THR A 7 -2.31 7.69 -12.55
N LYS A 8 -1.29 8.53 -12.31
CA LYS A 8 -0.03 8.09 -11.68
C LYS A 8 -0.25 7.50 -10.28
N TRP A 9 -1.14 8.08 -9.50
CA TRP A 9 -1.48 7.58 -8.17
C TRP A 9 -2.15 6.20 -8.26
N LEU A 10 -3.13 6.03 -9.15
CA LEU A 10 -3.83 4.78 -9.39
C LEU A 10 -2.89 3.69 -9.93
N THR A 11 -1.97 4.03 -10.84
CA THR A 11 -0.96 3.07 -11.30
C THR A 11 -0.10 2.56 -10.16
N LYS A 12 0.35 3.44 -9.25
CA LYS A 12 1.15 3.03 -8.08
C LYS A 12 0.35 2.22 -7.08
N TYR A 13 -0.93 2.56 -6.91
CA TYR A 13 -1.86 1.77 -6.13
C TYR A 13 -1.96 0.34 -6.67
N GLN A 14 -2.25 0.20 -7.97
CA GLN A 14 -2.39 -1.11 -8.60
C GLN A 14 -1.11 -1.94 -8.49
N GLN A 15 0.06 -1.34 -8.77
CA GLN A 15 1.35 -2.01 -8.62
C GLN A 15 1.59 -2.54 -7.20
N LEU A 16 1.20 -1.77 -6.17
CA LEU A 16 1.35 -2.21 -4.79
C LEU A 16 0.29 -3.25 -4.40
N LYS A 17 -0.93 -3.14 -4.93
CA LYS A 17 -2.00 -4.13 -4.75
C LYS A 17 -1.58 -5.49 -5.28
N ASP A 18 -1.14 -5.56 -6.54
CA ASP A 18 -0.66 -6.79 -7.17
C ASP A 18 0.46 -7.44 -6.34
N TYR A 19 1.40 -6.63 -5.83
CA TYR A 19 2.47 -7.11 -4.97
C TYR A 19 1.95 -7.68 -3.64
N VAL A 20 1.02 -6.98 -2.99
CA VAL A 20 0.44 -7.43 -1.71
C VAL A 20 -0.39 -8.69 -1.91
N GLU A 21 -1.13 -8.82 -3.02
CA GLU A 21 -1.88 -10.05 -3.33
C GLU A 21 -0.94 -11.24 -3.56
N GLN A 22 0.19 -11.05 -4.25
CA GLN A 22 1.16 -12.11 -4.53
C GLN A 22 2.00 -12.51 -3.32
N HIS A 23 2.36 -11.56 -2.46
CA HIS A 23 3.33 -11.77 -1.37
C HIS A 23 2.73 -11.68 0.03
N HIS A 24 1.50 -11.22 0.17
CA HIS A 24 0.80 -10.95 1.44
C HIS A 24 1.52 -9.99 2.40
N GLN A 25 2.51 -9.25 1.91
CA GLN A 25 3.32 -8.31 2.68
C GLN A 25 3.76 -7.13 1.82
N LEU A 26 4.26 -6.06 2.46
CA LEU A 26 4.87 -4.93 1.73
C LEU A 26 6.26 -5.30 1.19
N PRO A 27 6.76 -4.58 0.17
CA PRO A 27 8.12 -4.76 -0.32
C PRO A 27 9.19 -4.50 0.74
N ASP A 28 10.27 -5.29 0.70
CA ASP A 28 11.42 -5.12 1.60
C ASP A 28 12.27 -3.91 1.19
N LYS A 29 12.75 -3.15 2.18
CA LYS A 29 13.68 -2.03 2.00
C LYS A 29 15.01 -2.43 1.33
N LYS A 30 15.41 -3.70 1.44
CA LYS A 30 16.65 -4.23 0.86
C LYS A 30 16.52 -4.57 -0.63
N LYS A 31 15.29 -4.70 -1.14
CA LYS A 31 15.02 -5.00 -2.56
C LYS A 31 14.88 -3.69 -3.32
N VAL A 32 15.96 -3.30 -4.02
CA VAL A 32 16.06 -2.00 -4.70
C VAL A 32 14.95 -1.81 -5.73
N GLU A 33 14.61 -2.88 -6.45
CA GLU A 33 13.56 -2.91 -7.49
C GLU A 33 12.19 -2.40 -6.99
N ASN A 34 11.83 -2.66 -5.73
CA ASN A 34 10.53 -2.31 -5.16
C ASN A 34 10.59 -1.17 -4.14
N ARG A 35 11.75 -0.53 -3.96
CA ARG A 35 11.94 0.59 -3.02
C ARG A 35 10.98 1.75 -3.31
N GLY A 36 10.68 1.99 -4.59
CA GLY A 36 9.73 3.01 -5.01
C GLY A 36 8.31 2.78 -4.46
N LEU A 37 7.83 1.53 -4.47
CA LEU A 37 6.51 1.17 -3.94
C LEU A 37 6.45 1.32 -2.42
N LEU A 38 7.51 0.90 -1.71
CA LEU A 38 7.60 1.09 -0.27
C LEU A 38 7.61 2.57 0.12
N ASN A 39 8.35 3.40 -0.62
CA ASN A 39 8.39 4.85 -0.38
C ASN A 39 7.02 5.49 -0.66
N TRP A 40 6.35 5.08 -1.75
CA TRP A 40 5.01 5.55 -2.08
C TRP A 40 4.01 5.22 -0.97
N TRP A 41 4.02 4.00 -0.44
CA TRP A 41 3.19 3.62 0.69
C TRP A 41 3.44 4.50 1.92
N LYS A 42 4.71 4.67 2.32
CA LYS A 42 5.09 5.51 3.48
C LYS A 42 4.63 6.96 3.32
N TYR A 43 4.83 7.51 2.13
CA TYR A 43 4.41 8.87 1.81
C TYR A 43 2.89 9.03 1.93
N ASN A 44 2.11 8.10 1.36
CA ASN A 44 0.65 8.15 1.44
C ASN A 44 0.12 7.94 2.87
N LYS A 45 0.75 7.06 3.68
CA LYS A 45 0.42 6.97 5.11
C LYS A 45 0.72 8.26 5.87
N LYS A 46 1.79 8.99 5.50
CA LYS A 46 2.06 10.33 6.05
C LYS A 46 0.98 11.32 5.65
N LEU A 47 0.57 11.35 4.38
CA LEU A 47 -0.51 12.24 3.92
C LEU A 47 -1.86 11.93 4.57
N ALA A 48 -2.18 10.64 4.77
CA ALA A 48 -3.39 10.23 5.48
C ALA A 48 -3.42 10.78 6.91
N LYS A 49 -2.30 10.74 7.63
CA LYS A 49 -2.18 11.32 8.99
C LYS A 49 -2.26 12.84 9.03
N LEU A 50 -2.10 13.50 7.88
CA LEU A 50 -2.18 14.94 7.75
C LEU A 50 -3.53 15.38 7.16
N ASP A 51 -4.49 14.46 7.01
CA ASP A 51 -5.80 14.68 6.37
C ASP A 51 -5.70 15.31 4.96
N LYS A 52 -4.61 14.96 4.24
CA LYS A 52 -4.32 15.46 2.88
C LYS A 52 -4.80 14.53 1.76
N LEU A 53 -5.56 13.49 2.09
CA LEU A 53 -6.09 12.52 1.14
C LEU A 53 -7.61 12.57 1.13
N SER A 54 -8.19 12.33 -0.04
CA SER A 54 -9.63 12.11 -0.16
C SER A 54 -10.04 10.82 0.55
N GLU A 55 -11.31 10.73 0.96
CA GLU A 55 -11.89 9.53 1.57
C GLU A 55 -11.69 8.28 0.69
N GLU A 56 -11.82 8.41 -0.63
CA GLU A 56 -11.59 7.32 -1.57
C GLU A 56 -10.16 6.78 -1.46
N LYS A 57 -9.15 7.65 -1.47
CA LYS A 57 -7.75 7.24 -1.32
C LYS A 57 -7.47 6.64 0.04
N LEU A 58 -8.13 7.11 1.09
CA LEU A 58 -8.04 6.51 2.43
C LEU A 58 -8.59 5.08 2.43
N ARG A 59 -9.76 4.85 1.83
CA ARG A 59 -10.36 3.50 1.69
C ARG A 59 -9.44 2.55 0.91
N MET A 60 -8.87 3.01 -0.19
CA MET A 60 -7.91 2.22 -0.98
C MET A 60 -6.64 1.87 -0.20
N LEU A 61 -6.09 2.82 0.58
CA LEU A 61 -4.94 2.53 1.45
C LEU A 61 -5.30 1.58 2.60
N GLN A 62 -6.54 1.61 3.07
CA GLN A 62 -7.06 0.69 4.07
C GLN A 62 -7.17 -0.73 3.51
N GLU A 63 -7.71 -0.89 2.31
CA GLU A 63 -7.76 -2.17 1.57
C GLU A 63 -6.36 -2.80 1.48
N LEU A 64 -5.35 -2.04 1.03
CA LEU A 64 -3.95 -2.49 0.99
C LEU A 64 -3.38 -2.87 2.36
N SER A 65 -3.91 -2.28 3.44
CA SER A 65 -3.48 -2.60 4.80
C SER A 65 -4.06 -3.93 5.25
N ASP A 66 -5.34 -4.16 4.95
CA ASP A 66 -6.12 -5.31 5.39
C ASP A 66 -5.79 -6.57 4.59
N SER A 67 -5.41 -6.44 3.31
CA SER A 67 -4.96 -7.58 2.49
C SER A 67 -3.60 -8.16 2.89
N ARG A 68 -2.90 -7.59 3.88
CA ARG A 68 -1.60 -8.09 4.36
C ARG A 68 -1.77 -9.06 5.50
N ILE A 69 -0.95 -10.11 5.50
CA ILE A 69 -0.81 -11.01 6.65
C ILE A 69 0.29 -10.44 7.56
N ILE A 70 -0.08 -9.87 8.70
CA ILE A 70 0.88 -9.35 9.66
C ILE A 70 1.46 -10.53 10.46
N LYS A 71 2.75 -10.46 10.83
CA LYS A 71 3.41 -11.54 11.59
C LYS A 71 2.70 -11.89 12.91
N SER A 72 1.98 -10.94 13.50
CA SER A 72 1.11 -11.17 14.67
C SER A 72 0.00 -12.18 14.36
N ASP A 73 -0.58 -12.09 13.16
CA ASP A 73 -1.75 -12.87 12.75
C ASP A 73 -1.36 -14.31 12.40
N LYS A 74 -0.13 -14.51 11.90
CA LYS A 74 0.42 -15.86 11.68
C LYS A 74 0.51 -16.66 12.98
N LYS A 75 0.76 -16.01 14.13
CA LYS A 75 0.84 -16.72 15.42
C LYS A 75 -0.53 -17.25 15.86
N ALA A 76 -1.63 -16.63 15.41
CA ALA A 76 -2.99 -17.07 15.68
C ALA A 76 -3.50 -18.14 14.69
N LEU A 77 -2.87 -18.29 13.52
CA LEU A 77 -3.25 -19.30 12.52
C LEU A 77 -2.64 -20.69 12.78
N PHE A 78 -1.61 -20.77 13.63
CA PHE A 78 -0.88 -22.00 13.97
C PHE A 78 -1.07 -22.43 15.44
N LEU A 79 -2.08 -21.89 16.13
CA LEU A 79 -2.55 -22.31 17.47
C LEU A 79 -3.97 -22.85 17.35
#